data_AF-A0A4V1K1Q9-F1
#
_entry.id   AF-A0A4V1K1Q9-F1
#
_cell.length_a   1.000
_cell.length_b   1.000
_cell.length_c   1.000
_cell.angle_alpha   90.00
_cell.angle_beta   90.00
_cell.angle_gamma   90.00
#
_symmetry.space_group_name_H-M   'P 1'
#
loop_
_entity.id
_entity.type
_entity.pdbx_description
1 polymer ?
#
loop_
_entity_poly.entity_id
_entity_poly.type
_entity_poly.pdbx_seq_one_letter_code
_entity_poly.pdbx_strand_id
1 'polypeptide(L)'
;MRAKITTTIEEALLNQAKVLAKQEGLSGANAIIERALELYFTSIQCEVWEKSLSSGWIKKLVLKGDSILYENIKCRKTLENCRPDDYTPESLKAKGWKKV
;
A
#
# COMPACT_ATOMS: atom_id res chain seq x y z
N MET A 1 19.32 8.28 16.14
CA MET A 1 19.63 9.73 16.04
C MET A 1 18.70 10.33 14.99
N ARG A 2 18.03 11.46 15.25
CA ARG A 2 17.15 12.12 14.25
C ARG A 2 17.97 13.13 13.44
N ALA A 3 17.76 13.19 12.12
CA ALA A 3 18.34 14.20 11.25
C ALA A 3 17.30 15.28 10.91
N LYS A 4 17.72 16.55 10.91
CA LYS A 4 16.88 17.65 10.42
C LYS A 4 17.14 17.84 8.93
N ILE A 5 16.10 17.67 8.12
CA ILE A 5 16.16 17.85 6.66
C ILE A 5 15.26 19.03 6.31
N THR A 6 15.76 19.94 5.48
CA THR A 6 14.98 21.02 4.88
C THR A 6 14.87 20.74 3.39
N THR A 7 13.65 20.73 2.86
CA THR A 7 13.39 20.51 1.43
C THR A 7 12.21 21.37 1.00
N THR A 8 12.05 21.54 -0.31
CA THR A 8 10.84 22.08 -0.91
C THR A 8 9.87 20.94 -1.26
N ILE A 9 8.58 21.19 -1.09
CA ILE A 9 7.47 20.30 -1.46
C ILE A 9 6.41 21.18 -2.10
N GLU A 10 5.71 20.67 -3.11
CA GLU A 10 4.59 21.36 -3.73
C GLU A 10 3.53 21.75 -2.70
N GLU A 11 3.03 22.99 -2.79
CA GLU A 11 2.12 23.54 -1.79
C GLU A 11 0.82 22.72 -1.66
N ALA A 12 0.28 22.24 -2.79
CA ALA A 12 -0.91 21.40 -2.82
C ALA A 12 -0.71 20.10 -2.02
N LEU A 13 0.43 19.43 -2.21
CA LEU A 13 0.79 18.21 -1.49
C LEU A 13 0.98 18.46 0.01
N LEU A 14 1.66 19.57 0.37
CA LEU A 14 1.82 19.96 1.77
C LEU A 14 0.46 20.21 2.44
N ASN A 15 -0.47 20.88 1.74
CA ASN A 15 -1.80 21.16 2.27
C ASN A 15 -2.62 19.89 2.45
N GLN A 16 -2.54 18.94 1.51
CA GLN A 16 -3.16 17.61 1.68
C GLN A 16 -2.62 16.88 2.90
N ALA A 17 -1.29 16.87 3.09
CA ALA A 17 -0.66 16.24 4.26
C ALA A 17 -1.09 16.87 5.59
N LYS A 18 -1.26 18.21 5.63
CA LYS A 18 -1.79 18.91 6.82
C LYS A 18 -3.23 18.51 7.14
N VAL A 19 -4.09 18.44 6.12
CA VAL A 19 -5.50 18.03 6.28
C VAL A 19 -5.57 16.60 6.82
N LEU A 20 -4.79 15.68 6.23
CA LEU A 20 -4.75 14.29 6.65
C LEU A 20 -4.22 14.15 8.08
N ALA A 21 -3.16 14.86 8.45
CA ALA A 21 -2.63 14.87 9.82
C ALA A 21 -3.71 15.30 10.83
N LYS A 22 -4.53 16.31 10.49
CA LYS A 22 -5.64 16.75 11.35
C LYS A 22 -6.73 15.69 11.48
N GLN A 23 -7.09 15.03 10.39
CA GLN A 23 -8.10 13.97 10.40
C GLN A 23 -7.66 12.76 11.23
N GLU A 24 -6.36 12.44 11.22
CA GLU A 24 -5.77 11.33 11.97
C GLU A 24 -5.34 11.71 13.40
N GLY A 25 -5.51 12.97 13.83
CA GLY A 25 -5.12 13.43 15.16
C GLY A 25 -3.61 13.48 15.38
N LEU A 26 -2.82 13.66 14.31
CA LEU A 26 -1.35 13.70 14.34
C LEU A 26 -0.83 15.12 14.57
N SER A 27 0.44 15.22 14.99
CA SER A 27 1.09 16.49 15.36
C SER A 27 1.30 17.47 14.20
N GLY A 28 1.28 16.99 12.95
CA GLY A 28 1.42 17.82 11.75
C GLY A 28 1.82 17.05 10.50
N ALA A 29 2.03 17.79 9.41
CA ALA A 29 2.35 17.20 8.10
C ALA A 29 3.62 16.33 8.11
N ASN A 30 4.60 16.63 8.96
CA ASN A 30 5.84 15.85 9.06
C ASN A 30 5.57 14.38 9.44
N ALA A 31 4.57 14.09 10.27
CA ALA A 31 4.23 12.71 10.62
C ALA A 31 3.71 11.92 9.41
N ILE A 32 2.93 12.58 8.54
CA ILE A 32 2.45 12.01 7.27
C ILE A 32 3.62 11.82 6.30
N ILE A 33 4.51 12.81 6.21
CA ILE A 33 5.69 12.75 5.32
C ILE A 33 6.65 11.63 5.75
N GLU A 34 6.94 11.50 7.05
CA GLU A 34 7.77 10.41 7.59
C GLU A 34 7.16 9.05 7.24
N ARG A 35 5.86 8.86 7.48
CA ARG A 35 5.15 7.62 7.12
C ARG A 35 5.19 7.33 5.62
N ALA A 36 5.03 8.36 4.78
CA ALA A 36 5.10 8.21 3.32
C ALA A 36 6.51 7.80 2.87
N LEU A 37 7.56 8.40 3.47
CA LEU A 37 8.94 8.04 3.19
C LEU A 37 9.26 6.63 3.66
N GLU A 38 8.77 6.20 4.83
CA GLU A 38 8.90 4.82 5.30
C GLU A 38 8.27 3.84 4.29
N LEU A 39 7.06 4.11 3.82
CA LEU A 39 6.40 3.29 2.80
C LEU A 39 7.17 3.28 1.48
N TYR A 40 7.71 4.43 1.06
CA TYR A 40 8.48 4.56 -0.17
C TYR A 40 9.80 3.76 -0.10
N PHE A 41 10.58 3.92 0.96
CA PHE A 41 11.86 3.22 1.10
C PHE A 41 11.70 1.73 1.40
N THR A 42 10.66 1.34 2.15
CA THR A 42 10.34 -0.09 2.32
C THR A 42 9.88 -0.75 1.02
N SER A 43 9.23 0.01 0.12
CA SER A 43 8.83 -0.50 -1.20
C SER A 43 9.92 -0.43 -2.27
N ILE A 44 10.89 0.48 -2.18
CA ILE A 44 12.02 0.56 -3.12
C ILE A 44 13.04 -0.55 -2.96
N GLN A 45 13.21 -1.07 -1.74
CA GLN A 45 14.06 -2.24 -1.52
C GLN A 45 13.41 -3.56 -1.97
N CYS A 46 12.22 -3.48 -2.57
CA CYS A 46 11.46 -4.63 -3.04
C CYS A 46 11.60 -4.82 -4.55
N GLU A 47 12.48 -5.71 -5.01
CA GLU A 47 12.40 -6.17 -6.39
C GLU A 47 11.23 -7.15 -6.53
N VAL A 48 10.29 -6.84 -7.43
CA VAL A 48 9.11 -7.67 -7.67
C VAL A 48 9.24 -8.39 -9.00
N TRP A 49 9.16 -9.71 -8.94
CA TRP A 49 9.20 -10.60 -10.10
C TRP A 49 7.88 -11.35 -10.22
N GLU A 50 7.31 -11.38 -11.42
CA GLU A 50 6.09 -12.12 -11.71
C GLU A 50 6.33 -13.16 -12.82
N LYS A 51 5.82 -14.38 -12.59
CA LYS A 51 5.80 -15.45 -13.59
C LYS A 51 4.37 -15.96 -13.76
N SER A 52 3.77 -15.63 -14.90
CA SER A 52 2.49 -16.18 -15.33
C SER A 52 2.65 -17.67 -15.70
N LEU A 53 1.72 -18.50 -15.24
CA LEU A 53 1.66 -19.92 -15.55
C LEU A 53 0.52 -20.21 -16.52
N SER A 54 0.66 -21.25 -17.34
CA SER A 54 -0.37 -21.71 -18.27
C SER A 54 -1.68 -22.13 -17.58
N SER A 55 -1.63 -22.45 -16.28
CA SER A 55 -2.78 -22.78 -15.45
C SER A 55 -3.61 -21.56 -15.00
N GLY A 56 -3.23 -20.33 -15.39
CA GLY A 56 -3.87 -19.08 -14.97
C GLY A 56 -3.36 -18.51 -13.65
N TRP A 57 -2.49 -19.25 -12.94
CA TRP A 57 -1.83 -18.80 -11.72
C TRP A 57 -0.67 -17.85 -12.03
N ILE A 58 -0.41 -16.92 -11.13
CA ILE A 58 0.75 -16.03 -11.13
C ILE A 58 1.59 -16.35 -9.91
N LYS A 59 2.88 -16.61 -10.13
CA LYS A 59 3.88 -16.64 -9.05
C LYS A 59 4.44 -15.24 -8.90
N LYS A 60 4.32 -14.64 -7.72
CA LYS A 60 4.90 -13.34 -7.38
C LYS A 60 5.99 -13.54 -6.34
N LEU A 61 7.17 -13.04 -6.63
CA LEU A 61 8.32 -13.06 -5.73
C LEU A 61 8.70 -11.61 -5.42
N VAL A 62 8.81 -11.27 -4.14
CA VAL A 62 9.29 -9.97 -3.68
C VAL A 62 10.57 -10.18 -2.91
N LEU A 63 11.69 -9.67 -3.43
CA LEU A 63 12.98 -9.68 -2.75
C LEU A 63 13.06 -8.46 -1.84
N LYS A 64 13.18 -8.64 -0.53
CA LYS A 64 13.25 -7.58 0.49
C LYS A 64 14.58 -7.64 1.23
N GLY A 65 15.64 -7.14 0.61
CA GLY A 65 17.00 -7.22 1.18
C GLY A 65 17.36 -8.66 1.55
N ASP A 66 17.32 -8.97 2.86
CA ASP A 66 17.68 -10.27 3.43
C ASP A 66 16.54 -11.32 3.45
N SER A 67 15.35 -10.96 2.96
CA SER A 67 14.19 -11.86 2.99
C SER A 67 13.48 -11.94 1.65
N ILE A 68 12.78 -13.05 1.43
CA ILE A 68 11.93 -13.24 0.25
C ILE A 68 10.47 -13.44 0.68
N LEU A 69 9.55 -12.77 -0.01
CA LEU A 69 8.12 -13.07 0.07
C LEU A 69 7.71 -13.77 -1.21
N TYR A 70 7.14 -14.95 -1.08
CA TYR A 70 6.67 -15.74 -2.21
C TYR A 70 5.14 -15.91 -2.13
N GLU A 71 4.43 -15.53 -3.20
CA GLU A 71 2.98 -15.56 -3.30
C GLU A 71 2.54 -16.37 -4.54
N ASN A 72 1.55 -17.25 -4.38
CA ASN A 72 0.87 -17.90 -5.49
C ASN A 72 -0.54 -17.30 -5.62
N ILE A 73 -0.79 -16.58 -6.71
CA ILE A 73 -2.04 -15.85 -6.93
C ILE A 73 -2.82 -16.56 -8.04
N LYS A 74 -4.03 -17.05 -7.75
CA LYS A 74 -4.83 -17.83 -8.71
C LYS A 74 -5.25 -17.04 -9.94
N CYS A 75 -5.46 -15.74 -9.77
CA CYS A 75 -5.95 -14.83 -10.79
C CYS A 75 -5.79 -13.39 -10.29
N ARG A 76 -5.19 -12.49 -11.07
CA ARG A 76 -5.29 -11.03 -10.85
C ARG A 76 -6.15 -10.46 -11.97
N LYS A 77 -7.39 -10.10 -11.65
CA LYS A 77 -8.33 -9.46 -12.57
C LYS A 77 -8.98 -8.28 -11.88
N THR A 78 -9.06 -7.16 -12.58
CA THR A 78 -9.97 -6.08 -12.22
C THR A 78 -11.37 -6.47 -12.70
N LEU A 79 -12.35 -6.39 -11.81
CA LEU A 79 -13.75 -6.58 -12.17
C LEU A 79 -14.38 -5.22 -12.41
N GLU A 80 -14.86 -4.99 -13.63
CA GLU A 80 -15.69 -3.84 -13.96
C GLU A 80 -17.17 -4.19 -13.69
N ASN A 81 -17.99 -3.19 -13.34
CA ASN A 81 -19.43 -3.35 -13.05
C ASN A 81 -19.79 -4.24 -11.85
N CYS A 82 -19.01 -4.19 -10.77
CA CYS A 82 -19.36 -4.84 -9.52
C CYS A 82 -20.48 -4.10 -8.76
N ARG A 83 -21.38 -4.84 -8.10
CA ARG A 83 -22.39 -4.24 -7.20
C ARG A 83 -21.72 -3.76 -5.92
N PRO A 84 -21.73 -2.46 -5.58
CA PRO A 84 -20.98 -1.95 -4.42
C PRO A 84 -21.37 -2.62 -3.08
N ASP A 85 -22.66 -2.94 -2.90
CA ASP A 85 -23.18 -3.57 -1.68
C ASP A 85 -22.57 -4.95 -1.37
N ASP A 86 -22.08 -5.64 -2.41
CA ASP A 86 -21.42 -6.94 -2.26
C ASP A 86 -20.00 -6.86 -1.69
N TYR A 87 -19.45 -5.65 -1.60
CA TYR A 87 -18.07 -5.38 -1.21
C TYR A 87 -17.95 -4.44 -0.01
N THR A 88 -19.04 -4.25 0.74
CA THR A 88 -19.00 -3.59 2.06
C THR A 88 -18.15 -4.40 3.05
N PRO A 89 -17.55 -3.78 4.07
CA PRO A 89 -16.76 -4.50 5.08
C PRO A 89 -17.53 -5.65 5.74
N GLU A 90 -18.83 -5.48 5.96
CA GLU A 90 -19.72 -6.47 6.57
C GLU A 90 -19.95 -7.65 5.62
N SER A 91 -20.26 -7.36 4.35
CA SER A 91 -20.46 -8.38 3.30
C SER A 91 -19.19 -9.19 3.05
N LEU A 92 -18.04 -8.52 3.01
CA LEU A 92 -16.74 -9.17 2.86
C LEU A 92 -16.41 -10.08 4.05
N LYS A 93 -16.62 -9.61 5.29
CA LYS A 93 -16.44 -10.44 6.49
C LYS A 93 -17.36 -11.67 6.49
N ALA A 94 -18.63 -11.49 6.11
CA ALA A 94 -19.59 -12.59 6.00
C ALA A 94 -19.17 -13.61 4.93
N LYS A 95 -18.54 -13.15 3.84
CA LYS A 95 -17.95 -13.98 2.79
C LYS A 95 -16.59 -14.60 3.18
N GLY A 96 -16.16 -14.46 4.44
CA GLY A 96 -14.93 -15.05 4.97
C GLY A 96 -13.66 -14.25 4.69
N TRP A 97 -13.78 -13.03 4.15
CA TRP A 97 -12.63 -12.15 3.94
C TRP A 97 -12.22 -11.49 5.25
N LYS A 98 -10.91 -11.38 5.47
CA LYS A 98 -10.33 -10.64 6.60
C LYS A 98 -9.66 -9.38 6.08
N LYS A 99 -10.04 -8.23 6.64
CA LYS A 99 -9.31 -6.97 6.42
C LYS A 99 -7.97 -7.06 7.17
N VAL A 100 -6.88 -7.02 6.42
CA VAL A 100 -5.48 -6.99 6.89
C VAL A 100 -4.91 -5.60 6.69
#